data_AF-A0A932ZJ29-F1
#
_entry.id   AF-A0A932ZJ29-F1
#
_cell.length_a   1.000
_cell.length_b   1.000
_cell.length_c   1.000
_cell.angle_alpha   90.00
_cell.angle_beta   90.00
_cell.angle_gamma   90.00
#
_symmetry.space_group_name_H-M   'P 1'
#
loop_
_entity.id
_entity.type
_entity.pdbx_description
1 polymer ?
#
loop_
_entity_poly.entity_id
_entity_poly.type
_entity_poly.pdbx_seq_one_letter_code
_entity_poly.pdbx_strand_id
1 'polypeptide(L)'
;MAESLVIVESPAKAKTIKKYLGKGFRVMASVGHVKDLPVKELGVDVEKNFEPKYVVIRGKAKTLTEITDAAAKSETVYLAPDP
;
A
#
# COMPACT_ATOMS: atom_id res chain seq x y z
N MET A 1 -10.86 18.09 12.03
CA MET A 1 -9.81 17.89 11.01
C MET A 1 -9.82 16.43 10.62
N ALA A 2 -9.73 16.13 9.33
CA ALA A 2 -9.73 14.74 8.88
C ALA A 2 -8.38 14.11 9.25
N GLU A 3 -8.40 12.86 9.67
CA GLU A 3 -7.20 12.15 10.12
C GLU A 3 -6.25 11.90 8.92
N SER A 4 -4.95 12.13 9.07
CA SER A 4 -3.96 11.80 8.04
C SER A 4 -3.68 10.29 8.02
N LEU A 5 -3.47 9.72 6.84
CA LEU A 5 -3.13 8.29 6.68
C LEU A 5 -1.63 8.13 6.45
N VAL A 6 -1.00 7.23 7.19
CA VAL A 6 0.38 6.79 6.96
C VAL A 6 0.38 5.32 6.58
N ILE A 7 1.01 4.99 5.45
CA ILE A 7 1.11 3.62 4.92
C ILE A 7 2.56 3.15 5.00
N VAL A 8 2.79 2.02 5.65
CA VAL A 8 4.11 1.36 5.78
C VAL A 8 4.08 -0.09 5.30
N GLU A 9 5.24 -0.72 5.07
CA GLU A 9 5.22 -2.10 4.53
C GLU A 9 4.90 -3.16 5.58
N SER A 10 5.28 -2.98 6.84
CA SER A 10 5.19 -4.02 7.89
C SER A 10 4.29 -3.65 9.08
N PRO A 11 3.54 -4.62 9.65
CA PRO A 11 2.72 -4.38 10.86
C PRO A 11 3.52 -3.93 12.08
N ALA A 12 4.77 -4.35 12.19
CA ALA A 12 5.66 -3.96 13.28
C ALA A 12 5.95 -2.45 13.24
N LYS A 13 6.34 -1.92 12.08
CA LYS A 13 6.53 -0.47 11.88
C LYS A 13 5.26 0.32 12.13
N ALA A 14 4.11 -0.19 11.67
CA ALA A 14 2.84 0.49 11.89
C ALA A 14 2.56 0.69 13.39
N LYS A 15 2.82 -0.33 14.22
CA LYS A 15 2.69 -0.23 15.69
C LYS A 15 3.67 0.79 16.28
N THR A 16 4.91 0.82 15.80
CA THR A 16 5.94 1.74 16.31
C THR A 16 5.65 3.18 15.93
N ILE A 17 5.39 3.46 14.65
CA ILE A 17 5.11 4.82 14.14
C ILE A 17 3.82 5.37 14.76
N LYS A 18 2.80 4.54 14.94
CA LYS A 18 1.56 4.96 15.63
C LYS A 18 1.82 5.50 17.04
N LYS A 19 2.80 4.92 17.77
CA LYS A 19 3.18 5.41 19.10
C LYS A 19 3.85 6.79 19.05
N TYR A 20 4.58 7.09 17.98
CA TYR A 20 5.28 8.37 17.82
C TYR A 20 4.37 9.49 17.33
N LEU A 21 3.51 9.21 16.35
CA LEU A 21 2.64 10.23 15.75
C LEU A 21 1.43 10.58 16.61
N GLY A 22 0.92 9.62 17.39
CA GLY A 22 -0.20 9.86 18.31
C GLY A 22 -1.53 10.13 17.60
N LYS A 23 -2.35 11.02 18.19
CA LYS A 23 -3.70 11.32 17.70
C LYS A 23 -3.64 12.21 16.45
N GLY A 24 -4.49 11.93 15.47
CA GLY A 24 -4.52 12.66 14.18
C GLY A 24 -3.87 11.90 13.03
N PHE A 25 -3.28 10.74 13.30
CA PHE A 25 -2.72 9.85 12.30
C PHE A 25 -3.27 8.43 12.40
N ARG A 26 -3.83 7.95 11.30
CA ARG A 26 -4.15 6.56 11.06
C ARG A 26 -2.93 5.90 10.43
N VAL A 27 -2.37 4.87 11.06
CA VAL A 27 -1.22 4.14 10.51
C VAL A 27 -1.66 2.74 10.07
N MET A 28 -1.45 2.40 8.81
CA MET A 28 -1.81 1.12 8.18
C MET A 28 -0.59 0.44 7.56
N ALA A 29 -0.62 -0.89 7.47
CA ALA A 29 0.43 -1.66 6.82
C ALA A 29 -0.07 -2.32 5.54
N SER A 30 0.70 -2.24 4.44
CA SER A 30 0.41 -2.97 3.20
C SER A 30 0.72 -4.48 3.31
N VAL A 31 1.53 -4.85 4.30
CA VAL A 31 2.04 -6.20 4.53
C VAL A 31 2.86 -6.67 3.30
N GLY A 32 3.75 -5.80 2.82
CA GLY A 32 4.54 -6.01 1.61
C GLY A 32 3.85 -5.54 0.32
N HIS A 33 4.21 -6.15 -0.81
CA HIS A 33 3.65 -5.80 -2.12
C HIS A 33 2.14 -6.10 -2.21
N VAL A 34 1.42 -5.24 -2.93
CA VAL A 34 -0.03 -5.38 -3.20
C VAL A 34 -0.33 -5.73 -4.66
N LYS A 35 0.60 -5.43 -5.56
CA LYS A 35 0.56 -5.78 -6.98
C LYS A 35 1.87 -6.43 -7.38
N ASP A 36 1.79 -7.34 -8.35
CA ASP A 36 2.94 -8.04 -8.93
C ASP A 36 2.65 -8.39 -10.39
N LEU A 37 3.65 -8.89 -11.10
CA LEU A 37 3.44 -9.49 -12.41
C LEU A 37 2.57 -10.77 -12.29
N PRO A 38 1.76 -11.08 -13.31
CA PRO A 38 1.04 -12.32 -13.40
C PRO A 38 1.95 -13.55 -13.23
N VAL A 39 1.53 -14.51 -12.41
CA VAL A 39 2.34 -15.72 -12.11
C VAL A 39 2.46 -16.68 -13.30
N LYS A 40 1.55 -16.60 -14.29
CA LYS A 40 1.39 -17.60 -15.35
C LYS A 40 1.66 -17.07 -16.77
N GLU A 41 2.13 -15.85 -16.90
CA GLU A 41 2.48 -15.22 -18.19
C GLU A 41 3.70 -14.34 -17.97
N LEU A 42 4.40 -13.95 -19.04
CA LEU A 42 5.61 -13.11 -18.94
C LEU A 42 5.35 -11.80 -18.18
N GLY A 43 4.11 -11.29 -18.25
CA GLY A 43 3.70 -10.09 -17.53
C GLY A 43 4.34 -8.81 -18.07
N VAL A 44 5.11 -8.88 -19.15
CA VAL A 44 5.79 -7.74 -19.76
C VAL A 44 5.58 -7.81 -21.26
N ASP A 45 5.17 -6.70 -21.86
CA ASP A 45 5.05 -6.54 -23.30
C ASP A 45 6.37 -6.04 -23.88
N VAL A 46 7.15 -6.96 -24.46
CA VAL A 46 8.47 -6.67 -25.03
C VAL A 46 8.41 -5.83 -26.31
N GLU A 47 7.28 -5.85 -27.03
CA GLU A 47 7.09 -5.06 -28.24
C GLU A 47 6.65 -3.63 -27.91
N LYS A 48 6.04 -3.44 -26.73
CA LYS A 48 5.55 -2.15 -26.25
C LYS A 48 6.45 -1.56 -25.16
N ASN A 49 7.73 -1.36 -25.47
CA ASN A 49 8.72 -0.73 -24.57
C ASN A 49 8.79 -1.38 -23.17
N PHE A 50 8.66 -2.71 -23.10
CA PHE A 50 8.66 -3.47 -21.84
C PHE A 50 7.54 -3.03 -20.88
N GLU A 51 6.36 -2.72 -21.39
CA GLU A 51 5.23 -2.33 -20.54
C GLU A 51 4.82 -3.47 -19.58
N PRO A 52 4.87 -3.26 -18.26
CA PRO A 52 4.51 -4.28 -17.30
C PRO A 52 2.99 -4.34 -17.10
N LYS A 53 2.45 -5.56 -17.12
CA LYS A 53 1.10 -5.86 -16.66
C LYS A 53 1.15 -6.19 -15.18
N TYR A 54 0.58 -5.32 -14.35
CA TYR A 54 0.46 -5.58 -12.91
C TYR A 54 -0.92 -6.12 -12.54
N VAL A 55 -0.94 -7.16 -11.72
CA VAL A 55 -2.16 -7.75 -11.13
C VAL A 55 -2.12 -7.66 -9.61
N VAL A 56 -3.29 -7.59 -8.98
CA VAL A 56 -3.37 -7.61 -7.51
C VAL A 56 -2.98 -9.01 -7.00
N ILE A 57 -2.05 -9.07 -6.05
CA ILE A 57 -1.60 -10.34 -5.46
C ILE A 57 -2.79 -11.03 -4.78
N ARG A 58 -2.94 -12.34 -4.99
CA ARG A 58 -4.01 -13.15 -4.38
C ARG A 58 -3.95 -13.01 -2.85
N GLY A 59 -5.08 -12.68 -2.25
CA GLY A 59 -5.18 -12.45 -0.79
C GLY A 59 -4.88 -11.01 -0.34
N LYS A 60 -4.36 -10.13 -1.22
CA LYS A 60 -4.13 -8.70 -0.92
C LYS A 60 -5.29 -7.77 -1.26
N ALA A 61 -6.33 -8.27 -1.93
CA ALA A 61 -7.48 -7.47 -2.32
C ALA A 61 -8.14 -6.75 -1.13
N LYS A 62 -8.35 -7.45 -0.02
CA LYS A 62 -8.95 -6.85 1.19
C LYS A 62 -8.09 -5.71 1.75
N THR A 63 -6.79 -5.94 1.91
CA THR A 63 -5.85 -4.91 2.38
C THR A 63 -5.81 -3.71 1.46
N LEU A 64 -5.83 -3.94 0.14
CA LEU A 64 -5.87 -2.86 -0.85
C LEU A 64 -7.14 -2.03 -0.71
N THR A 65 -8.32 -2.67 -0.63
CA THR A 65 -9.60 -1.98 -0.43
C THR A 65 -9.61 -1.17 0.87
N GLU A 66 -9.16 -1.75 1.98
CA GLU A 66 -9.12 -1.05 3.27
C GLU A 66 -8.21 0.19 3.23
N ILE A 67 -7.07 0.10 2.54
CA ILE A 67 -6.14 1.22 2.38
C ILE A 67 -6.74 2.29 1.47
N THR A 68 -7.35 1.91 0.34
CA THR A 68 -7.97 2.88 -0.58
C THR A 68 -9.16 3.59 0.06
N ASP A 69 -9.97 2.87 0.83
CA ASP A 69 -11.11 3.43 1.55
C ASP A 69 -10.68 4.39 2.67
N ALA A 70 -9.57 4.08 3.34
CA ALA A 70 -8.98 4.98 4.34
C ALA A 70 -8.38 6.22 3.67
N ALA A 71 -7.66 6.05 2.56
CA ALA A 71 -7.04 7.14 1.82
C ALA A 71 -8.09 8.14 1.31
N ALA A 72 -9.22 7.65 0.79
CA ALA A 72 -10.33 8.50 0.32
C ALA A 72 -10.98 9.34 1.44
N LYS A 73 -10.80 8.97 2.71
CA LYS A 73 -11.36 9.67 3.88
C LYS A 73 -10.34 10.54 4.61
N SER A 74 -9.08 10.50 4.19
CA SER A 74 -7.97 11.19 4.83
C SER A 74 -7.64 12.51 4.15
N GLU A 75 -7.19 13.48 4.94
CA GLU A 75 -6.77 14.79 4.42
C GLU A 75 -5.46 14.72 3.64
N THR A 76 -4.52 13.93 4.15
CA THR A 76 -3.21 13.70 3.54
C THR A 76 -2.84 12.23 3.66
N VAL A 77 -2.20 11.70 2.60
CA VAL A 77 -1.68 10.33 2.56
C VAL A 77 -0.15 10.39 2.51
N TYR A 78 0.49 9.84 3.53
CA TYR A 78 1.94 9.67 3.62
C TYR A 78 2.33 8.24 3.25
N LEU A 79 3.21 8.11 2.26
CA LEU A 79 3.83 6.84 1.90
C LEU A 79 5.18 6.76 2.61
N ALA A 80 5.32 5.81 3.53
CA ALA A 80 6.54 5.61 4.32
C ALA A 80 7.08 4.16 4.17
N PRO A 81 7.44 3.74 2.94
CA PRO A 81 8.18 2.49 2.74
C PRO A 81 9.61 2.61 3.27
N ASP A 82 10.33 1.49 3.30
CA ASP A 82 11.79 1.52 3.47
C ASP A 82 12.49 2.43 2.42
N PRO A 83 13.60 3.11 2.81
CA PRO A 83 14.40 3.93 1.89
C PRO A 83 15.06 3.15 0.75
#